data_AF-A0A377YG39-F1
#
_entry.id   AF-A0A377YG39-F1
#
_cell.length_a   1.000
_cell.length_b   1.000
_cell.length_c   1.000
_cell.angle_alpha   90.00
_cell.angle_beta   90.00
_cell.angle_gamma   90.00
#
_symmetry.space_group_name_H-M   'P 1'
#
loop_
_entity.id
_entity.type
_entity.pdbx_description
1 polymer ?
#
loop_
_entity_poly.entity_id
_entity_poly.type
_entity_poly.pdbx_seq_one_letter_code
_entity_poly.pdbx_strand_id
1 'polypeptide(L)' 'MKTPLPNEMLETIAADIAENTVLLELIYKHSSEDHETDCAMACLIRSMKKTLDTTNEYIKSLSESPPAGTW' A
#
# COMPACT_ATOMS: atom_id res chain seq x y z
N MET A 1 10.09 18.16 -6.37
CA MET A 1 10.03 16.76 -6.84
C MET A 1 9.10 16.73 -8.04
N LYS A 2 9.42 15.98 -9.10
CA LYS A 2 8.44 15.69 -10.16
C LYS A 2 7.37 14.78 -9.56
N THR A 3 6.11 15.04 -9.84
CA THR A 3 5.03 14.11 -9.50
C THR A 3 5.31 12.80 -10.26
N PRO A 4 5.40 11.65 -9.57
CA PRO A 4 5.59 10.36 -10.23
C PRO A 4 4.49 10.14 -11.27
N LEU A 5 4.85 9.49 -12.38
CA LEU A 5 3.88 9.18 -13.43
C LEU A 5 2.78 8.27 -12.86
N PRO A 6 1.57 8.30 -13.43
CA PRO A 6 0.49 7.49 -12.90
C PRO A 6 0.80 6.00 -12.75
N ASN A 7 1.49 5.43 -13.74
CA ASN A 7 1.87 4.03 -13.73
C ASN A 7 2.90 3.73 -12.63
N GLU A 8 3.86 4.63 -12.36
CA GLU A 8 4.88 4.43 -11.32
C GLU A 8 4.26 4.38 -9.92
N MET A 9 3.22 5.19 -9.66
CA MET A 9 2.49 5.11 -8.39
C MET A 9 1.66 3.84 -8.27
N LEU A 10 1.02 3.41 -9.35
CA LEU A 10 0.27 2.15 -9.35
C LEU A 10 1.21 0.94 -9.18
N GLU A 11 2.39 0.95 -9.78
CA GLU A 11 3.43 -0.07 -9.58
C GLU A 11 3.92 -0.10 -8.13
N THR A 12 4.10 1.07 -7.50
CA THR A 12 4.45 1.17 -6.07
C THR A 12 3.36 0.56 -5.19
N ILE A 13 2.10 0.92 -5.41
CA ILE A 13 0.97 0.37 -4.66
C ILE A 13 0.86 -1.15 -4.86
N ALA A 14 1.07 -1.65 -6.09
CA ALA A 14 1.06 -3.07 -6.38
C ALA A 14 2.18 -3.83 -5.65
N ALA A 15 3.39 -3.25 -5.59
CA ALA A 15 4.50 -3.81 -4.83
C ALA A 15 4.19 -3.87 -3.32
N ASP A 16 3.66 -2.78 -2.74
CA ASP A 16 3.26 -2.74 -1.33
C ASP A 16 2.19 -3.81 -1.01
N ILE A 17 1.21 -3.99 -1.90
CA ILE A 17 0.19 -5.06 -1.75
C ILE A 17 0.85 -6.43 -1.80
N ALA A 18 1.76 -6.67 -2.75
CA ALA A 18 2.48 -7.94 -2.84
C ALA A 18 3.27 -8.24 -1.55
N GLU A 19 4.01 -7.26 -1.01
CA GLU A 19 4.73 -7.41 0.26
C GLU A 19 3.78 -7.72 1.43
N ASN A 20 2.64 -7.02 1.51
CA ASN A 20 1.61 -7.29 2.52
C ASN A 20 1.08 -8.72 2.42
N THR A 21 0.85 -9.24 1.21
CA THR A 21 0.39 -10.63 1.02
C THR A 21 1.44 -11.64 1.44
N VAL A 22 2.72 -11.41 1.14
CA VAL A 22 3.83 -12.29 1.57
C VAL A 22 3.92 -12.33 3.10
N LEU A 23 3.79 -11.17 3.76
CA LEU A 23 3.79 -11.10 5.22
C LEU A 23 2.58 -11.84 5.82
N LEU A 24 1.38 -11.68 5.23
CA LEU A 24 0.20 -12.40 5.68
C LEU A 24 0.37 -13.92 5.55
N GLU A 25 0.93 -14.40 4.44
CA GLU A 25 1.24 -15.82 4.27
C GLU A 25 2.25 -16.32 5.30
N LEU A 26 3.28 -15.53 5.61
CA LEU A 26 4.28 -15.87 6.62
C LEU A 26 3.62 -16.01 7.99
N ILE A 27 2.77 -15.04 8.36
CA ILE A 27 2.01 -15.08 9.60
C ILE A 27 1.12 -16.32 9.64
N TYR A 28 0.35 -16.60 8.59
CA TYR A 28 -0.54 -17.77 8.53
C TYR A 28 0.22 -19.10 8.66
N LYS A 29 1.39 -19.24 8.02
CA LYS A 29 2.22 -20.46 8.10
C LYS A 29 2.80 -20.70 9.49
N HIS A 30 3.00 -19.65 10.27
CA HIS A 30 3.63 -19.71 11.59
C HIS A 30 2.69 -19.30 12.73
N SER A 31 1.38 -19.15 12.45
CA SER A 31 0.45 -18.60 13.43
C SER A 31 0.31 -19.54 14.60
N SER A 32 0.65 -19.04 15.77
CA SER A 32 0.41 -19.68 17.06
C SER A 32 -0.24 -18.62 17.98
N GLU A 33 -0.87 -19.01 19.09
CA GLU A 33 -1.41 -18.04 20.06
C GLU A 33 -0.27 -17.44 20.90
N ASP A 34 0.69 -16.80 20.23
CA ASP A 34 1.89 -16.20 20.82
C ASP A 34 2.05 -14.72 20.50
N HIS A 35 2.92 -14.08 21.27
CA HIS A 35 3.24 -12.66 21.14
C HIS A 35 3.89 -12.32 19.79
N GLU A 36 4.58 -13.28 19.16
CA GLU A 36 5.25 -13.07 17.88
C GLU A 36 4.24 -12.91 16.75
N THR A 37 3.19 -13.73 16.75
CA THR A 37 2.06 -13.65 15.82
C THR A 37 1.32 -12.32 15.96
N ASP A 38 1.05 -11.87 17.20
CA ASP A 38 0.43 -10.56 17.46
C ASP A 38 1.28 -9.39 16.95
N CYS A 39 2.60 -9.45 17.20
CA CYS A 39 3.53 -8.43 16.74
C CYS A 39 3.59 -8.36 15.21
N ALA A 40 3.67 -9.51 14.54
CA ALA A 40 3.69 -9.60 13.08
C ALA A 40 2.35 -9.11 12.47
N MET A 41 1.22 -9.48 13.07
CA MET A 41 -0.10 -8.97 12.68
C MET A 41 -0.21 -7.44 12.83
N ALA A 42 0.29 -6.89 13.94
CA ALA A 42 0.33 -5.43 14.13
C ALA A 42 1.22 -4.74 13.09
N CYS A 43 2.31 -5.38 12.65
CA CYS A 43 3.15 -4.87 11.55
C CYS A 43 2.40 -4.88 10.21
N LEU A 44 1.73 -5.98 9.88
CA LEU A 44 0.92 -6.09 8.66
C LEU A 44 -0.18 -5.03 8.62
N ILE A 45 -0.94 -4.86 9.72
CA ILE A 45 -2.01 -3.86 9.80
C ILE A 45 -1.48 -2.44 9.54
N ARG A 46 -0.33 -2.08 10.13
CA ARG A 46 0.29 -0.76 9.90
C ARG A 46 0.72 -0.59 8.45
N SER A 47 1.30 -1.62 7.85
CA SER A 47 1.72 -1.60 6.44
C SER A 47 0.52 -1.42 5.52
N MET A 48 -0.54 -2.22 5.69
CA MET A 48 -1.77 -2.10 4.89
C MET A 48 -2.45 -0.73 5.04
N LYS A 49 -2.48 -0.16 6.25
CA LYS A 49 -2.98 1.20 6.46
C LYS A 49 -2.18 2.25 5.69
N LYS A 50 -0.84 2.14 5.72
CA LYS A 50 0.04 3.04 4.96
C LYS A 50 -0.20 2.91 3.45
N THR A 51 -0.37 1.69 2.93
CA THR A 51 -0.71 1.45 1.53
C THR A 51 -2.05 2.09 1.16
N LEU A 52 -3.06 1.97 2.03
CA LEU A 52 -4.37 2.60 1.85
C LEU A 52 -4.27 4.13 1.84
N ASP A 53 -3.56 4.72 2.79
CA ASP A 53 -3.36 6.16 2.87
C ASP A 53 -2.66 6.69 1.61
N THR A 54 -1.58 6.03 1.18
CA THR A 54 -0.83 6.36 -0.04
C THR A 54 -1.74 6.28 -1.28
N THR A 55 -2.56 5.25 -1.36
CA THR A 55 -3.52 5.07 -2.47
C THR A 55 -4.56 6.18 -2.50
N ASN A 56 -5.12 6.55 -1.34
CA ASN A 56 -6.12 7.61 -1.23
C ASN A 56 -5.53 8.98 -1.56
N GLU A 57 -4.32 9.28 -1.08
CA GLU A 57 -3.59 10.50 -1.43
C GLU A 57 -3.36 10.59 -2.94
N TYR A 58 -2.98 9.47 -3.55
CA TYR A 58 -2.79 9.40 -5.00
C TYR A 58 -4.10 9.59 -5.78
N ILE A 59 -5.19 8.94 -5.39
CA ILE A 59 -6.53 9.15 -5.99
C ILE A 59 -6.93 10.63 -5.90
N LYS A 60 -6.71 11.27 -4.74
CA LYS A 60 -6.98 12.69 -4.55
C LYS A 60 -6.16 13.55 -5.52
N SER A 61 -4.87 13.28 -5.67
CA SER A 61 -3.99 14.00 -6.60
C SER A 61 -4.44 13.92 -8.07
N LEU A 62 -5.05 12.78 -8.46
CA LEU A 62 -5.65 12.61 -9.78
C LEU A 62 -6.93 13.42 -9.94
N SER A 63 -7.76 13.49 -8.91
CA SER A 63 -9.00 14.28 -8.93
C SER A 63 -8.78 15.80 -8.94
N GLU A 64 -7.63 16.25 -8.45
CA GLU A 64 -7.25 17.67 -8.38
C GLU A 64 -6.43 18.14 -9.61
N SER A 65 -5.98 17.21 -10.47
CA SER A 65 -5.31 17.58 -11.72
C SER A 65 -6.30 18.14 -12.74
N PRO A 66 -6.05 19.32 -13.35
CA PRO A 66 -6.90 19.86 -14.41
C PRO A 66 -7.02 18.84 -15.56
N PRO A 67 -8.16 18.76 -16.25
CA PRO A 67 -8.26 17.91 -17.43
C PRO A 67 -7.17 18.31 -18.43
N ALA A 68 -6.28 17.36 -18.74
CA ALA A 68 -5.30 17.51 -19.79
C ALA A 68 -6.05 17.61 -21.13
N GLY A 69 -6.37 18.83 -21.55
CA GLY A 69 -7.19 19.03 -22.75
C GLY A 69 -7.71 20.45 -22.92
N THR A 70 -6.83 21.45 -22.96
CA THR A 70 -7.11 22.72 -23.64
C THR A 70 -5.88 23.13 -24.44
N TRP A 71 -5.84 22.75 -25.71
CA TRP A 71 -5.08 23.41 -26.78
C TRP A 71 -6.03 23.59 -27.96
#